data_AF-A0ABD7N862-F1
#
_entry.id   AF-A0ABD7N862-F1
#
_cell.length_a   1.000
_cell.length_b   1.000
_cell.length_c   1.000
_cell.angle_alpha   90.00
_cell.angle_beta   90.00
_cell.angle_gamma   90.00
#
_symmetry.space_group_name_H-M   'P 1'
#
loop_
_entity.id
_entity.type
_entity.pdbx_description
1 polymer ?
#
loop_
_entity_poly.entity_id
_entity_poly.type
_entity_poly.pdbx_seq_one_letter_code
_entity_poly.pdbx_strand_id
1 'polypeptide(L)'
;MSFTIIREYSVVKNYPEMGIMNAGVGEVISSTYTAIIINSLSGGTAEVQFSVDADGVGSGLINFSFPVDGSGDLLKQAEQALESDLKERDSVSSN
;
A
#
# COMPACT_ATOMS: atom_id res chain seq x y z
N MET A 1 12.34 -3.03 -7.73
CA MET A 1 12.33 -4.35 -7.06
C MET A 1 10.86 -4.62 -6.75
N SER A 2 10.49 -5.38 -5.74
CA SER A 2 9.12 -5.42 -5.21
C SER A 2 9.21 -5.79 -3.74
N PHE A 3 8.26 -5.36 -2.93
CA PHE A 3 8.24 -5.69 -1.50
C PHE A 3 6.85 -6.14 -1.08
N THR A 4 6.79 -6.96 -0.03
CA THR A 4 5.54 -7.54 0.47
C THR A 4 5.29 -7.08 1.90
N ILE A 5 4.07 -6.61 2.15
CA ILE A 5 3.56 -6.27 3.49
C ILE A 5 2.47 -7.27 3.85
N ILE A 6 2.55 -7.83 5.05
CA ILE A 6 1.54 -8.72 5.61
C ILE A 6 0.84 -7.94 6.71
N ARG A 7 -0.47 -7.73 6.57
CA ARG A 7 -1.30 -6.97 7.52
C ARG A 7 -2.56 -7.73 7.87
N GLU A 8 -3.02 -7.56 9.11
CA GLU A 8 -4.36 -7.97 9.51
C GLU A 8 -5.36 -6.86 9.20
N TYR A 9 -6.43 -7.20 8.49
CA TYR A 9 -7.50 -6.27 8.12
C TYR A 9 -8.80 -6.67 8.80
N SER A 10 -9.48 -5.67 9.37
CA SER A 10 -10.85 -5.84 9.87
C SER A 10 -11.81 -6.02 8.70
N VAL A 11 -12.45 -7.19 8.63
CA VAL A 11 -13.44 -7.49 7.59
C VAL A 11 -14.83 -7.10 8.07
N VAL A 12 -15.65 -6.55 7.17
CA VAL A 12 -17.08 -6.34 7.41
C VAL A 12 -17.87 -7.11 6.36
N LYS A 13 -18.75 -8.01 6.81
CA LYS A 13 -19.68 -8.72 5.94
C LYS A 13 -20.95 -7.89 5.81
N ASN A 14 -21.21 -7.41 4.59
CA ASN A 14 -22.41 -6.64 4.26
C ASN A 14 -23.44 -7.58 3.61
N TYR A 15 -24.66 -7.61 4.16
CA TYR A 15 -25.80 -8.34 3.61
C TYR A 15 -26.93 -7.34 3.25
N PRO A 16 -26.86 -6.69 2.08
CA PRO A 16 -27.76 -5.60 1.72
C PRO A 16 -29.24 -6.00 1.77
N GLU A 17 -29.57 -7.20 1.27
CA GLU A 17 -30.94 -7.74 1.23
C GLU A 17 -31.55 -7.95 2.63
N MET A 18 -30.72 -8.06 3.66
CA MET A 18 -31.16 -8.21 5.05
C MET A 18 -30.97 -6.92 5.87
N GLY A 19 -30.36 -5.89 5.29
CA GLY A 19 -30.01 -4.65 6.00
C GLY A 19 -29.01 -4.83 7.14
N ILE A 20 -28.17 -5.88 7.10
CA ILE A 20 -27.26 -6.25 8.20
C ILE A 20 -25.81 -6.06 7.77
N MET A 21 -25.05 -5.36 8.61
CA MET A 21 -23.58 -5.36 8.58
C MET A 21 -23.08 -6.10 9.82
N ASN A 22 -22.20 -7.08 9.63
CA ASN A 22 -21.60 -7.83 10.72
C ASN A 22 -20.07 -7.76 10.64
N ALA A 23 -19.42 -7.63 11.80
CA ALA A 23 -17.98 -7.77 11.87
C ALA A 23 -17.59 -9.20 11.45
N GLY A 24 -16.67 -9.31 10.51
CA GLY A 24 -16.04 -10.55 10.11
C GLY A 24 -14.92 -10.93 11.06
N VAL A 25 -14.32 -12.09 10.82
CA VAL A 25 -13.02 -12.42 11.40
C VAL A 25 -11.97 -11.60 10.67
N GLY A 26 -10.98 -11.06 11.39
CA GLY A 26 -9.85 -10.38 10.77
C GLY A 26 -9.16 -11.30 9.76
N GLU A 27 -8.77 -10.74 8.62
CA GLU A 27 -8.08 -11.48 7.57
C GLU A 27 -6.66 -10.97 7.45
N VAL A 28 -5.70 -11.89 7.47
CA VAL A 28 -4.30 -11.58 7.21
C VAL A 28 -4.10 -11.57 5.70
N ILE A 29 -3.81 -10.39 5.16
CA ILE A 29 -3.65 -10.16 3.72
C ILE A 29 -2.18 -9.86 3.45
N SER A 30 -1.60 -10.64 2.54
CA SER A 30 -0.27 -10.42 1.99
C SER A 30 -0.37 -9.59 0.72
N SER A 31 0.18 -8.39 0.73
CA SER A 31 0.14 -7.46 -0.41
C SER A 31 1.55 -7.18 -0.94
N THR A 32 1.76 -7.40 -2.23
CA THR A 32 3.03 -7.12 -2.92
C THR A 32 2.93 -5.83 -3.71
N TYR A 33 3.83 -4.90 -3.45
CA TYR A 33 3.91 -3.59 -4.07
C TYR A 33 5.12 -3.55 -5.02
N THR A 34 4.87 -3.11 -6.26
CA THR A 34 5.88 -2.98 -7.30
C THR A 34 5.79 -1.59 -7.92
N ALA A 35 6.87 -0.82 -7.89
CA ALA A 35 6.90 0.47 -8.56
C ALA A 35 6.91 0.25 -10.08
N ILE A 36 5.98 0.89 -10.80
CA ILE A 36 5.84 0.69 -12.25
C ILE A 36 6.23 1.92 -13.06
N ILE A 37 5.80 3.12 -12.66
CA ILE A 37 5.95 4.34 -13.46
C ILE A 37 6.15 5.56 -12.55
N ILE A 38 7.04 6.46 -12.94
CA ILE A 38 7.13 7.81 -12.34
C ILE A 38 6.13 8.70 -13.08
N ASN A 39 5.06 9.12 -12.38
CA ASN A 39 4.02 9.98 -12.94
C ASN A 39 4.51 11.43 -13.05
N SER A 40 5.21 11.92 -12.02
CA SER A 40 5.72 13.29 -12.00
C SER A 40 6.96 13.43 -11.12
N LEU A 41 7.77 14.44 -11.43
CA LEU A 41 8.92 14.86 -10.62
C LEU A 41 8.97 16.39 -10.62
N SER A 42 8.64 17.01 -9.48
CA SER A 42 8.57 18.47 -9.37
C SER A 42 8.89 18.93 -7.95
N GLY A 43 9.64 20.02 -7.82
CA GLY A 43 9.92 20.65 -6.52
C GLY A 43 10.61 19.74 -5.49
N GLY A 44 11.39 18.74 -5.94
CA GLY A 44 12.03 17.77 -5.05
C GLY A 44 11.09 16.68 -4.52
N THR A 45 9.90 16.52 -5.10
CA THR A 45 8.96 15.42 -4.81
C THR A 45 8.73 14.62 -6.08
N ALA A 46 8.78 13.29 -5.96
CA ALA A 46 8.40 12.37 -7.03
C ALA A 46 7.06 11.73 -6.70
N GLU A 47 6.20 11.61 -7.72
CA GLU A 47 4.99 10.80 -7.67
C GLU A 47 5.22 9.54 -8.50
N VAL A 48 5.04 8.38 -7.87
CA VAL A 48 5.25 7.07 -8.49
C VAL A 48 3.97 6.26 -8.37
N GLN A 49 3.61 5.60 -9.47
CA GLN A 49 2.54 4.62 -9.51
C GLN A 49 3.10 3.25 -9.15
N PHE A 50 2.36 2.54 -8.30
CA PHE A 50 2.64 1.18 -7.88
C PHE A 50 1.52 0.25 -8.33
N SER A 51 1.91 -0.92 -8.79
CA SER A 51 1.02 -2.07 -8.88
C SER A 51 1.01 -2.79 -7.54
N VAL A 52 -0.18 -3.06 -7.03
CA VAL A 52 -0.41 -3.77 -5.78
C VAL A 52 -1.11 -5.07 -6.12
N ASP A 53 -0.58 -6.18 -5.64
CA ASP A 53 -1.22 -7.49 -5.74
C ASP A 53 -1.45 -8.04 -4.33
N ALA A 54 -2.72 -8.17 -3.95
CA ALA A 54 -3.12 -8.65 -2.64
C ALA A 54 -3.68 -10.07 -2.76
N ASP A 55 -3.02 -11.01 -2.08
CA ASP A 55 -3.37 -12.42 -2.13
C ASP A 55 -4.81 -12.63 -1.63
N GLY A 56 -5.61 -13.37 -2.42
CA GLY A 56 -7.02 -13.63 -2.15
C GLY A 56 -7.98 -12.44 -2.35
N VAL A 57 -7.48 -11.23 -2.63
CA VAL A 57 -8.29 -10.01 -2.82
C VAL A 57 -8.30 -9.56 -4.28
N GLY A 58 -7.13 -9.57 -4.93
CA GLY A 58 -6.94 -9.12 -6.30
C GLY A 58 -5.89 -8.02 -6.41
N SER A 59 -5.82 -7.40 -7.59
CA SER A 59 -4.76 -6.45 -7.95
C SER A 59 -5.32 -5.03 -8.16
N GLY A 60 -4.50 -4.02 -7.86
CA GLY A 60 -4.84 -2.61 -7.97
C GLY A 60 -3.65 -1.72 -8.33
N LEU A 61 -3.94 -0.43 -8.49
CA LEU A 61 -2.94 0.61 -8.72
C LEU A 61 -3.07 1.69 -7.65
N ILE A 62 -1.95 2.11 -7.08
CA ILE A 62 -1.89 3.25 -6.16
C ILE A 62 -0.84 4.26 -6.62
N ASN A 63 -1.06 5.52 -6.31
CA ASN A 63 -0.06 6.57 -6.48
C ASN A 63 0.51 6.93 -5.11
N PHE A 64 1.83 7.11 -5.04
CA PHE A 64 2.53 7.51 -3.83
C PHE A 64 3.54 8.61 -4.14
N SER A 65 3.53 9.64 -3.31
CA SER A 65 4.43 10.79 -3.45
C SER A 65 5.42 10.82 -2.29
N PHE A 66 6.69 11.03 -2.61
CA PHE A 66 7.77 11.06 -1.62
C PHE A 66 8.82 12.14 -1.99
N PRO A 67 9.49 12.73 -0.99
CA PRO A 67 10.60 13.63 -1.24
C PRO A 67 11.79 12.85 -1.81
N VAL A 68 12.37 13.32 -2.91
CA VAL A 68 13.54 12.69 -3.51
C VAL A 68 14.81 13.15 -2.82
N ASP A 69 15.74 12.22 -2.57
CA ASP A 69 17.04 12.54 -1.98
C ASP A 69 18.06 13.08 -3.01
N GLY A 70 17.71 13.02 -4.31
CA GLY A 70 18.54 13.48 -5.42
C GLY A 70 19.65 12.51 -5.84
N SER A 71 19.71 11.29 -5.29
CA SER A 71 20.76 10.31 -5.58
C SER A 71 20.23 8.88 -5.79
N GLY A 72 20.38 8.34 -7.00
CA GLY A 72 20.08 6.94 -7.32
C GLY A 72 18.79 6.71 -8.11
N ASP A 73 18.29 5.48 -8.07
CA ASP A 73 17.11 5.04 -8.81
C ASP A 73 15.82 5.47 -8.10
N LEU A 74 15.06 6.36 -8.73
CA LEU A 74 13.82 6.91 -8.20
C LEU A 74 12.77 5.84 -7.90
N LEU A 75 12.69 4.77 -8.70
CA LEU A 75 11.74 3.68 -8.44
C LEU A 75 12.14 2.92 -7.16
N LYS A 76 13.44 2.71 -6.96
CA LYS A 76 13.95 2.08 -5.75
C LYS A 76 13.71 2.94 -4.50
N GLN A 77 13.92 4.25 -4.62
CA GLN A 77 13.61 5.17 -3.52
C GLN A 77 12.12 5.18 -3.18
N ALA A 78 11.27 5.15 -4.21
CA ALA A 78 9.81 5.08 -4.04
C ALA A 78 9.42 3.81 -3.27
N GLU A 79 9.98 2.66 -3.64
CA GLU A 79 9.72 1.39 -2.95
C GLU A 79 10.11 1.46 -1.48
N GLN A 80 11.29 1.98 -1.16
CA GLN A 80 11.77 2.11 0.22
C GLN A 80 10.93 3.10 1.04
N ALA A 81 10.53 4.21 0.44
CA ALA A 81 9.71 5.23 1.09
C ALA A 81 8.30 4.70 1.36
N LEU A 82 7.68 4.01 0.41
CA LEU A 82 6.36 3.41 0.59
C LEU A 82 6.41 2.26 1.60
N GLU A 83 7.41 1.39 1.53
CA GLU A 83 7.60 0.31 2.52
C GLU A 83 7.72 0.88 3.95
N SER A 84 8.46 1.98 4.12
CA SER A 84 8.63 2.64 5.42
C SER A 84 7.34 3.28 5.91
N ASP A 85 6.62 4.03 5.06
CA ASP A 85 5.32 4.64 5.40
C ASP A 85 4.30 3.58 5.82
N LEU A 86 4.23 2.45 5.10
CA LEU A 86 3.31 1.37 5.42
C LEU A 86 3.65 0.67 6.75
N LYS A 87 4.94 0.47 7.05
CA LYS A 87 5.39 -0.11 8.33
C LYS A 87 5.17 0.83 9.51
N GLU A 88 5.36 2.13 9.33
CA GLU A 88 5.11 3.12 10.37
C GLU A 88 3.62 3.16 10.75
N ARG A 89 2.73 3.10 9.75
CA ARG A 89 1.28 3.02 9.97
C ARG A 89 0.84 1.80 10.78
N ASP A 90 1.56 0.66 10.68
CA ASP A 90 1.30 -0.52 11.52
C ASP A 90 1.73 -0.32 12.95
N SER A 91 2.83 0.39 13.14
CA SER A 91 3.41 0.63 14.47
C SER A 91 2.53 1.56 15.32
N VAL A 92 1.74 2.43 14.68
CA VAL A 92 0.82 3.36 15.38
C VAL A 92 -0.48 2.69 15.84
N SER A 93 -0.85 1.52 15.29
CA SER A 93 -2.10 0.82 15.66
C SER A 93 -2.03 0.04 16.98
N SER A 94 -0.92 0.14 17.74
CA SER A 94 -0.69 -0.59 19.01
C SER A 94 -0.80 0.28 20.28
N ASN A 95 -1.41 1.47 20.23
CA ASN A 95 -1.58 2.36 21.40
C ASN A 95 -3.04 2.64 21.75
#